data_AF-A0A368G1Q6-F1
#
_entry.id   AF-A0A368G1Q6-F1
#
_cell.length_a   1.000
_cell.length_b   1.000
_cell.length_c   1.000
_cell.angle_alpha   90.00
_cell.angle_beta   90.00
_cell.angle_gamma   90.00
#
_symmetry.space_group_name_H-M   'P 1'
#
loop_
_entity.id
_entity.type
_entity.pdbx_description
1 polymer ?
#
loop_
_entity_poly.entity_id
_entity_poly.type
_entity_poly.pdbx_seq_one_letter_code
_entity_poly.pdbx_strand_id
1 'polypeptide(L)'
;MAYLEGGLHLQKETRICTVRCKDGEEIVVRAGVRGVLAEVNDRLFSNPDLVRTAPENQGYIALITFGGGKRKPDEFTTELQAKRVFLNNYEENCENEKKAET
;
A
#
# COMPACT_ATOMS: atom_id res chain seq x y z
N MET A 1 -3.19 6.27 16.75
CA MET A 1 -2.75 5.51 15.57
C MET A 1 -2.22 4.18 16.06
N ALA A 2 -2.87 3.06 15.74
CA ALA A 2 -2.36 1.73 16.07
C ALA A 2 -1.72 1.16 14.81
N TYR A 3 -0.42 0.84 14.86
CA TYR A 3 0.27 0.12 13.80
C TYR A 3 0.52 -1.32 14.24
N LEU A 4 0.54 -2.21 13.28
CA LEU A 4 0.80 -3.63 13.51
C LEU A 4 2.31 -3.82 13.65
N GLU A 5 2.76 -4.37 14.77
CA GLU A 5 4.16 -4.77 14.95
C GLU A 5 4.44 -6.10 14.24
N GLY A 6 5.70 -6.31 13.84
CA GLY A 6 6.15 -7.55 13.21
C GLY A 6 5.84 -8.78 14.07
N GLY A 7 5.49 -9.90 13.42
CA GLY A 7 5.11 -11.15 14.07
C GLY A 7 3.59 -11.37 14.19
N LEU A 8 2.76 -10.41 13.75
CA LEU A 8 1.31 -10.55 13.79
C LEU A 8 0.79 -11.55 12.76
N HIS A 9 -0.09 -12.46 13.19
CA HIS A 9 -0.81 -13.36 12.30
C HIS A 9 -1.96 -12.61 11.59
N LEU A 10 -1.91 -12.59 10.26
CA LEU A 10 -2.86 -11.91 9.40
C LEU A 10 -3.88 -12.90 8.83
N GLN A 11 -5.15 -12.48 8.83
CA GLN A 11 -6.20 -13.05 7.99
C GLN A 11 -6.35 -12.20 6.72
N LYS A 12 -7.02 -12.71 5.68
CA LYS A 12 -7.17 -11.98 4.41
C LYS A 12 -7.84 -10.61 4.59
N GLU A 13 -8.79 -10.53 5.50
CA GLU A 13 -9.59 -9.34 5.79
C GLU A 13 -8.90 -8.39 6.77
N THR A 14 -7.77 -8.79 7.37
CA THR A 14 -7.03 -7.97 8.34
C THR A 14 -6.65 -6.64 7.71
N ARG A 15 -7.05 -5.53 8.34
CA ARG A 15 -6.70 -4.17 7.94
C ARG A 15 -5.23 -3.94 8.26
N ILE A 16 -4.43 -3.69 7.23
CA ILE A 16 -3.01 -3.36 7.35
C ILE A 16 -2.84 -1.88 7.69
N CYS A 17 -3.45 -1.01 6.88
CA CYS A 17 -3.40 0.43 7.09
C CYS A 17 -4.59 1.14 6.45
N THR A 18 -4.60 2.46 6.57
CA THR A 18 -5.54 3.34 5.89
C THR A 18 -4.75 4.41 5.17
N VAL A 19 -4.96 4.53 3.88
CA VAL A 19 -4.38 5.61 3.07
C VAL A 19 -5.40 6.72 3.03
N ARG A 20 -4.99 7.93 3.43
CA ARG A 20 -5.84 9.12 3.32
C ARG A 20 -5.35 9.97 2.16
N CYS A 21 -6.24 10.22 1.20
CA CYS A 21 -6.00 11.02 0.02
C CYS A 21 -6.14 12.52 0.32
N LYS A 22 -5.63 13.38 -0.59
CA LYS A 22 -5.68 14.84 -0.44
C LYS A 22 -7.11 15.41 -0.48
N ASP A 23 -8.01 14.73 -1.17
CA ASP A 23 -9.45 15.05 -1.25
C ASP A 23 -10.24 14.60 0.00
N GLY A 24 -9.57 13.96 0.96
CA GLY A 24 -10.19 13.47 2.19
C GLY A 24 -10.72 12.04 2.09
N GLU A 25 -10.61 11.36 0.94
CA GLU A 25 -10.97 9.95 0.81
C GLU A 25 -10.07 9.07 1.68
N GLU A 26 -10.64 8.06 2.35
CA GLU A 26 -9.90 7.06 3.12
C GLU A 26 -10.04 5.67 2.52
N ILE A 27 -8.92 5.09 2.11
CA ILE A 27 -8.83 3.77 1.49
C ILE A 27 -8.27 2.77 2.49
N VAL A 28 -9.04 1.72 2.78
CA VAL A 28 -8.62 0.64 3.69
C VAL A 28 -7.81 -0.40 2.93
N VAL A 29 -6.53 -0.55 3.28
CA VAL A 29 -5.66 -1.60 2.72
C VAL A 29 -5.78 -2.85 3.59
N ARG A 30 -6.12 -3.97 2.98
CA ARG A 30 -6.27 -5.27 3.65
C ARG A 30 -5.17 -6.24 3.20
N ALA A 31 -4.87 -7.23 4.04
CA ALA A 31 -3.79 -8.18 3.79
C ALA A 31 -3.97 -8.97 2.49
N GLY A 32 -5.21 -9.33 2.14
CA GLY A 32 -5.54 -10.13 0.95
C GLY A 32 -5.10 -11.59 1.03
N VAL A 33 -4.21 -11.93 1.97
CA VAL A 33 -3.70 -13.27 2.23
C VAL A 33 -3.63 -13.59 3.72
N ARG A 34 -3.61 -14.88 4.04
CA ARG A 34 -3.23 -15.37 5.37
C ARG A 34 -1.70 -15.45 5.46
N GLY A 35 -1.12 -14.97 6.55
CA GLY A 35 0.32 -15.00 6.74
C GLY A 35 0.76 -14.38 8.06
N VAL A 36 2.05 -14.07 8.17
CA VAL A 36 2.64 -13.35 9.30
C VAL A 36 3.21 -12.05 8.76
N LEU A 37 2.82 -10.93 9.37
CA LEU A 37 3.39 -9.62 9.07
C LEU A 37 4.87 -9.62 9.46
N ALA A 38 5.76 -9.53 8.49
CA ALA A 38 7.19 -9.45 8.74
C ALA A 38 7.64 -8.01 8.94
N GLU A 39 7.11 -7.09 8.14
CA GLU A 39 7.56 -5.69 8.13
C GLU A 39 6.44 -4.76 7.65
N VAL A 40 6.42 -3.54 8.20
CA VAL A 40 5.68 -2.39 7.69
C VAL A 40 6.69 -1.32 7.27
N ASN A 41 6.46 -0.64 6.15
CA ASN A 41 7.39 0.35 5.65
C ASN A 41 7.27 1.69 6.39
N ASP A 42 8.12 1.90 7.39
CA ASP A 42 8.13 3.12 8.20
C ASP A 42 8.46 4.39 7.40
N ARG A 43 9.08 4.25 6.22
CA ARG A 43 9.40 5.41 5.36
C ARG A 43 8.15 6.10 4.82
N LEU A 44 7.02 5.39 4.77
CA LEU A 44 5.76 5.96 4.30
C LEU A 44 5.19 7.01 5.27
N PHE A 45 5.62 7.03 6.53
CA PHE A 45 5.21 8.07 7.47
C PHE A 45 5.83 9.44 7.13
N SER A 46 7.06 9.46 6.64
CA SER A 46 7.76 10.69 6.23
C SER A 46 7.57 11.00 4.75
N ASN A 47 7.39 9.98 3.90
CA ASN A 47 7.22 10.13 2.47
C ASN A 47 6.12 9.21 1.90
N PRO A 48 4.83 9.53 2.15
CA PRO A 48 3.71 8.68 1.74
C PRO A 48 3.55 8.56 0.21
N ASP A 49 4.11 9.49 -0.58
CA ASP A 49 3.99 9.49 -2.04
C ASP A 49 4.80 8.36 -2.71
N LEU A 50 5.67 7.66 -1.95
CA LEU A 50 6.37 6.47 -2.42
C LEU A 50 5.42 5.35 -2.86
N VAL A 51 4.23 5.24 -2.23
CA VAL A 51 3.20 4.26 -2.62
C VAL A 51 2.78 4.44 -4.09
N ARG A 52 2.87 5.66 -4.61
CA ARG A 52 2.48 6.03 -5.98
C ARG A 52 3.68 6.08 -6.93
N THR A 53 4.79 6.65 -6.48
CA THR A 53 5.97 6.92 -7.32
C THR A 53 6.92 5.72 -7.44
N ALA A 54 6.91 4.83 -6.46
CA ALA A 54 7.88 3.74 -6.33
C ALA A 54 7.23 2.44 -5.76
N PRO A 55 6.05 2.00 -6.26
CA PRO A 55 5.23 0.97 -5.60
C PRO A 55 5.92 -0.41 -5.46
N GLU A 56 6.77 -0.78 -6.42
CA GLU A 56 7.42 -2.10 -6.46
C GLU A 56 8.68 -2.20 -5.59
N ASN A 57 9.25 -1.08 -5.14
CA ASN A 57 10.53 -1.07 -4.44
C ASN A 57 10.49 -0.26 -3.12
N GLN A 58 10.32 1.05 -3.16
CA GLN A 58 10.39 1.91 -1.97
C GLN A 58 9.01 2.19 -1.37
N GLY A 59 7.94 1.93 -2.13
CA GLY A 59 6.55 2.21 -1.82
C GLY A 59 5.74 1.00 -1.34
N TYR A 60 6.38 -0.13 -1.05
CA TYR A 60 5.66 -1.26 -0.44
C TYR A 60 5.05 -0.84 0.89
N ILE A 61 3.87 -1.38 1.21
CA ILE A 61 3.18 -1.06 2.47
C ILE A 61 3.59 -2.04 3.57
N ALA A 62 3.60 -3.34 3.24
CA ALA A 62 3.91 -4.40 4.17
C ALA A 62 4.55 -5.60 3.47
N LEU A 63 5.40 -6.31 4.19
CA LEU A 63 5.93 -7.62 3.80
C LEU A 63 5.22 -8.70 4.63
N ILE A 64 4.63 -9.67 3.94
CA ILE A 64 3.90 -10.77 4.56
C ILE A 64 4.60 -12.08 4.21
N THR A 65 4.93 -12.85 5.24
CA THR A 65 5.52 -14.18 5.09
C THR A 65 4.49 -15.27 5.32
N PHE A 66 4.69 -16.43 4.71
CA PHE A 66 3.86 -17.61 4.91
C PHE A 66 4.64 -18.60 5.78
N GLY A 67 3.94 -19.29 6.68
CA GLY A 67 4.58 -20.22 7.62
C GLY A 67 5.46 -21.26 6.93
N GLY A 68 6.53 -21.67 7.62
CA GLY A 68 7.52 -22.62 7.10
C GLY A 68 6.87 -23.88 6.52
N GLY A 69 7.26 -24.25 5.30
CA GLY A 69 6.70 -25.40 4.57
C GLY A 69 5.67 -25.04 3.50
N LYS A 70 5.13 -23.81 3.49
CA LYS A 70 4.29 -23.32 2.39
C LYS A 70 5.08 -22.38 1.47
N ARG A 71 5.38 -22.84 0.25
CA ARG A 71 6.04 -22.01 -0.79
C ARG A 71 5.07 -21.13 -1.59
N LYS A 72 3.77 -21.35 -1.42
CA LYS A 72 2.71 -20.57 -2.05
C LYS A 72 1.63 -20.25 -1.01
N PRO A 73 1.03 -19.06 -1.08
CA PRO A 73 -0.19 -18.74 -0.35
C PRO A 73 -1.30 -19.67 -0.84
N ASP A 74 -2.21 -20.07 0.06
CA ASP A 74 -3.29 -21.00 -0.28
C ASP A 74 -4.19 -20.49 -1.42
N GLU A 75 -4.22 -19.18 -1.68
CA GLU A 75 -5.07 -18.51 -2.69
C GLU A 75 -4.38 -17.30 -3.34
N PHE A 76 -3.10 -17.41 -3.72
CA PHE A 76 -2.54 -16.43 -4.65
C PHE A 76 -2.92 -16.84 -6.08
N THR A 77 -3.89 -16.15 -6.70
CA THR A 77 -4.01 -16.19 -8.15
C THR A 77 -2.77 -15.51 -8.70
N THR A 78 -2.00 -16.23 -9.53
CA THR A 78 -0.73 -15.76 -10.11
C THR A 78 -0.87 -14.45 -10.89
N GLU A 79 -2.11 -14.08 -11.21
CA GLU A 79 -2.49 -12.77 -11.69
C GLU A 79 -3.42 -12.15 -10.65
N LEU A 80 -2.95 -11.11 -9.95
CA LEU A 80 -3.86 -10.05 -9.60
C LEU A 80 -4.34 -9.53 -10.96
N GLN A 81 -5.63 -9.65 -11.27
CA GLN A 81 -6.18 -8.85 -12.36
C GLN A 81 -5.68 -7.44 -12.12
N ALA A 82 -5.14 -6.77 -13.16
CA ALA A 82 -4.74 -5.39 -13.06
C ALA A 82 -5.98 -4.58 -12.64
N LYS A 83 -6.21 -4.49 -11.33
CA LYS A 83 -7.17 -3.58 -10.76
C LYS A 83 -6.42 -2.27 -10.87
N ARG A 84 -6.51 -1.66 -12.06
CA ARG A 84 -6.34 -0.22 -12.21
C ARG A 84 -7.31 0.36 -11.20
N VAL A 85 -6.78 0.66 -10.02
CA VAL A 85 -7.42 1.60 -9.14
C VAL A 85 -7.33 2.89 -9.93
N PHE A 86 -8.42 3.23 -10.59
CA PHE A 86 -8.59 4.58 -11.11
C PHE A 86 -8.66 5.44 -9.85
N LEU A 87 -7.51 5.96 -9.44
CA LEU A 87 -7.48 7.15 -8.62
C LEU A 87 -8.09 8.21 -9.51
N ASN A 88 -9.41 8.41 -9.39
CA ASN A 88 -10.06 9.53 -10.04
C ASN A 88 -9.32 10.79 -9.57
N ASN A 89 -8.96 11.68 -10.50
CA ASN A 89 -8.19 12.91 -10.28
C ASN A 89 -6.65 12.78 -10.32
N TYR A 90 -6.07 11.89 -11.15
CA TYR A 90 -4.61 11.84 -11.37
C TYR A 90 -4.05 12.94 -12.27
N GLU A 91 -4.88 13.72 -12.97
CA GLU A 91 -4.41 14.83 -13.81
C GLU A 91 -5.27 16.07 -13.60
N GLU A 92 -4.81 16.97 -12.72
CA GLU A 92 -4.78 18.39 -13.03
C GLU A 92 -3.74 19.09 -12.13
N ASN A 93 -2.87 19.86 -12.78
CA ASN A 93 -1.81 20.74 -12.26
C ASN A 93 -0.41 20.13 -12.04
N CYS A 94 0.27 19.82 -13.14
CA CYS A 94 1.73 19.99 -13.24
C CYS A 94 2.15 21.24 -14.05
N GLU A 95 1.24 22.16 -14.41
CA GLU A 95 1.59 23.30 -15.28
C GLU A 95 1.38 24.71 -14.72
N ASN A 96 0.94 24.91 -13.48
CA ASN A 96 0.66 26.26 -12.96
C ASN A 96 1.68 26.81 -11.93
N GLU A 97 2.96 26.42 -12.01
CA GLU A 97 4.04 27.02 -11.19
C GLU A 97 5.13 27.75 -12.00
N LYS A 98 4.90 28.09 -13.28
CA LYS A 98 5.88 28.86 -14.08
C LYS A 98 5.40 30.20 -14.66
N LYS A 99 4.25 30.74 -14.24
CA LYS A 99 3.83 32.10 -14.63
C LYS A 99 3.25 32.88 -13.46
N ALA A 100 4.06 33.15 -12.45
CA ALA A 100 3.78 34.18 -11.45
C ALA A 100 5.09 34.76 -10.88
N GLU A 101 6.09 34.99 -11.74
CA GLU A 101 7.26 35.80 -11.39
C GLU A 101 7.83 36.43 -12.67
N THR A 102 7.15 37.46 -13.17
CA THR A 102 7.68 38.65 -13.87
C THR A 102 6.52 39.63 -14.07
#